data_AF-A0A3N5GKS6-F1
#
_entry.id   AF-A0A3N5GKS6-F1
#
_cell.length_a   1.000
_cell.length_b   1.000
_cell.length_c   1.000
_cell.angle_alpha   90.00
_cell.angle_beta   90.00
_cell.angle_gamma   90.00
#
_symmetry.space_group_name_H-M   'P 1'
#
loop_
_entity.id
_entity.type
_entity.pdbx_description
1 polymer ?
#
loop_
_entity_poly.entity_id
_entity_poly.type
_entity_poly.pdbx_seq_one_letter_code
_entity_poly.pdbx_strand_id
1 'polypeptide(L)'
;MNRRLLALCATAVFAGLASGLVLPVRAQAQPSGAAPEMAEMRRGMELMQKQMAVMTPELREKANALSPEIKRFLMQVVLKHPRQSDTLTLAQVMQEILADYQAVATAIAVDNGELAADAARRIANHRLPRGGMLPYLSLEKVTTKELSVLPAMEQAVEG
;
A
#
# COMPACT_ATOMS: atom_id res chain seq x y z
N MET A 1 -41.98 38.00 1.54
CA MET A 1 -43.13 38.45 0.72
C MET A 1 -42.58 38.86 -0.65
N ASN A 2 -43.30 38.52 -1.72
CA ASN A 2 -43.07 38.79 -3.16
C ASN A 2 -42.46 37.67 -4.02
N ARG A 3 -43.41 36.92 -4.59
CA ARG A 3 -43.34 36.06 -5.78
C ARG A 3 -43.33 36.90 -7.06
N ARG A 4 -42.65 36.44 -8.13
CA ARG A 4 -43.07 36.48 -9.57
C ARG A 4 -42.35 35.34 -10.31
N LEU A 5 -42.97 34.23 -10.67
CA LEU A 5 -43.85 33.91 -11.83
C LEU A 5 -43.16 33.96 -13.21
N LEU A 6 -43.05 32.75 -13.83
CA LEU A 6 -43.40 32.36 -15.22
C LEU A 6 -42.66 33.06 -16.39
N ALA A 7 -42.37 32.48 -17.56
CA ALA A 7 -42.62 31.22 -18.27
C ALA A 7 -41.50 31.11 -19.35
N LEU A 8 -41.23 30.03 -20.08
CA LEU A 8 -42.01 29.51 -21.19
C LEU A 8 -41.25 28.33 -21.82
N CYS A 9 -41.99 27.29 -22.21
CA CYS A 9 -41.55 26.17 -23.03
C CYS A 9 -41.16 26.59 -24.46
N ALA A 10 -40.19 25.90 -25.05
CA ALA A 10 -40.17 25.67 -26.50
C ALA A 10 -39.38 24.40 -26.82
N THR A 11 -40.11 23.33 -27.12
CA THR A 11 -39.64 22.11 -27.79
C THR A 11 -39.28 22.41 -29.23
N ALA A 12 -38.11 21.96 -29.70
CA ALA A 12 -37.84 21.79 -31.12
C ALA A 12 -37.19 20.42 -31.35
N VAL A 13 -37.98 19.52 -31.92
CA VAL A 13 -37.54 18.24 -32.49
C VAL A 13 -36.88 18.53 -33.83
N PHE A 14 -35.63 18.12 -34.01
CA PHE A 14 -35.01 18.04 -35.33
C PHE A 14 -34.59 16.59 -35.59
N ALA A 15 -35.34 15.95 -36.47
CA ALA A 15 -34.98 14.71 -37.12
C ALA A 15 -34.01 15.03 -38.27
N GLY A 16 -32.83 14.41 -38.26
CA GLY A 16 -31.83 14.52 -39.32
C GLY A 16 -31.15 13.19 -39.54
N LEU A 17 -31.60 12.46 -40.57
CA LEU A 17 -30.93 11.31 -41.15
C LEU A 17 -29.63 11.76 -41.85
N ALA A 18 -28.50 11.19 -41.45
CA ALA A 18 -27.27 11.27 -42.23
C ALA A 18 -26.56 9.90 -42.22
N SER A 19 -26.65 9.23 -43.36
CA SER A 19 -25.82 8.09 -43.73
C SER A 19 -24.36 8.53 -43.82
N GLY A 20 -23.50 7.95 -42.96
CA GLY A 20 -22.07 8.24 -42.92
C GLY A 20 -21.25 6.95 -42.87
N LEU A 21 -20.57 6.67 -43.99
CA LEU A 21 -19.39 5.83 -44.18
C LEU A 21 -18.85 5.04 -42.97
N VAL A 22 -18.97 3.71 -43.03
CA VAL A 22 -18.26 2.78 -42.15
C VAL A 22 -16.79 2.73 -42.59
N LEU A 23 -15.92 3.42 -41.85
CA LEU A 23 -14.48 3.19 -41.90
C LEU A 23 -14.15 1.91 -41.11
N PRO A 24 -13.25 1.03 -41.59
CA PRO A 24 -12.78 -0.08 -40.78
C PRO A 24 -11.90 0.48 -39.65
N VAL A 25 -12.40 0.44 -38.42
CA VAL A 25 -11.60 0.61 -37.21
C VAL A 25 -10.57 -0.53 -37.19
N ARG A 26 -9.34 -0.20 -37.55
CA ARG A 26 -8.16 -1.02 -37.28
C ARG A 26 -7.55 -0.55 -35.97
N ALA A 27 -7.39 -1.52 -35.07
CA ALA A 27 -6.51 -1.52 -33.91
C ALA A 27 -6.84 -0.57 -32.75
N GLN A 28 -7.13 -1.17 -31.60
CA GLN A 28 -6.17 -1.19 -30.50
C GLN A 28 -6.44 -2.43 -29.66
N ALA A 29 -5.61 -3.47 -29.86
CA ALA A 29 -5.40 -4.46 -28.81
C ALA A 29 -4.86 -3.68 -27.60
N GLN A 30 -5.62 -3.68 -26.51
CA GLN A 30 -5.15 -3.17 -25.23
C GLN A 30 -3.88 -3.95 -24.85
N PRO A 31 -2.81 -3.28 -24.39
CA PRO A 31 -1.64 -3.99 -23.90
C PRO A 31 -2.02 -4.77 -22.65
N SER A 32 -1.65 -6.04 -22.70
CA SER A 32 -1.62 -7.06 -21.67
C SER A 32 -1.27 -6.55 -20.27
N GLY A 33 -2.04 -6.98 -19.26
CA GLY A 33 -1.80 -6.75 -17.82
C GLY A 33 -0.52 -7.38 -17.24
N ALA A 34 0.44 -7.78 -18.08
CA ALA A 34 1.73 -8.35 -17.67
C ALA A 34 2.77 -7.27 -17.30
N ALA A 35 2.66 -6.06 -17.85
CA ALA A 35 3.62 -4.97 -17.57
C ALA A 35 3.58 -4.44 -16.12
N PRO A 36 2.39 -4.27 -15.48
CA PRO A 36 2.30 -3.82 -14.08
C PRO A 36 2.86 -4.84 -13.10
N GLU A 37 2.58 -6.13 -13.30
CA GLU A 37 3.03 -7.23 -12.42
C GLU A 37 4.55 -7.36 -12.41
N MET A 38 5.19 -7.27 -13.60
CA MET A 38 6.66 -7.30 -13.71
C MET A 38 7.32 -6.09 -13.05
N ALA A 39 6.69 -4.91 -13.10
CA ALA A 39 7.20 -3.70 -12.46
C ALA A 39 7.14 -3.80 -10.93
N GLU A 40 6.06 -4.33 -10.38
CA GLU A 40 5.91 -4.54 -8.93
C GLU A 40 6.88 -5.59 -8.41
N MET A 41 7.04 -6.71 -9.13
CA MET A 41 8.02 -7.75 -8.78
C MET A 41 9.45 -7.18 -8.77
N ARG A 42 9.81 -6.38 -9.78
CA ARG A 42 11.11 -5.70 -9.84
C ARG A 42 11.30 -4.77 -8.63
N ARG A 43 10.30 -3.97 -8.30
CA ARG A 43 10.32 -3.09 -7.12
C ARG A 43 10.52 -3.90 -5.84
N GLY A 44 9.79 -5.01 -5.68
CA GLY A 44 9.92 -5.90 -4.52
C GLY A 44 11.35 -6.42 -4.35
N MET A 45 11.97 -6.88 -5.45
CA MET A 45 13.37 -7.33 -5.43
C MET A 45 14.36 -6.22 -5.08
N GLU A 46 14.20 -5.02 -5.63
CA GLU A 46 15.09 -3.88 -5.34
C GLU A 46 15.01 -3.47 -3.86
N LEU A 47 13.80 -3.46 -3.28
CA LEU A 47 13.58 -3.14 -1.87
C LEU A 47 14.20 -4.21 -0.95
N MET A 48 14.01 -5.50 -1.29
CA MET A 48 14.66 -6.60 -0.57
C MET A 48 16.19 -6.49 -0.61
N GLN A 49 16.78 -6.15 -1.76
CA GLN A 49 18.23 -5.97 -1.85
C GLN A 49 18.73 -4.83 -0.96
N LYS A 50 18.02 -3.69 -0.92
CA LYS A 50 18.35 -2.57 -0.01
C LYS A 50 18.32 -2.99 1.45
N GLN A 51 17.31 -3.78 1.84
CA GLN A 51 17.22 -4.29 3.20
C GLN A 51 18.39 -5.23 3.55
N MET A 52 18.74 -6.13 2.64
CA MET A 52 19.86 -7.07 2.83
C MET A 52 21.21 -6.35 2.93
N ALA A 53 21.37 -5.19 2.27
CA ALA A 53 22.61 -4.42 2.28
C ALA A 53 22.98 -3.88 3.67
N VAL A 54 22.00 -3.67 4.56
CA VAL A 54 22.24 -3.16 5.92
C VAL A 54 22.25 -4.28 6.98
N MET A 55 22.12 -5.55 6.58
CA MET A 55 22.18 -6.69 7.49
C MET A 55 23.63 -7.13 7.75
N THR A 56 23.87 -7.65 8.96
CA THR A 56 25.11 -8.35 9.29
C THR A 56 25.25 -9.62 8.42
N PRO A 57 26.48 -10.13 8.22
CA PRO A 57 26.70 -11.35 7.44
C PRO A 57 25.87 -12.55 7.94
N GLU A 58 25.79 -12.74 9.26
CA GLU A 58 25.10 -13.86 9.90
C GLU A 58 23.58 -13.78 9.69
N LEU A 59 23.02 -12.57 9.80
CA LEU A 59 21.61 -12.34 9.52
C LEU A 59 21.29 -12.59 8.04
N ARG A 60 22.19 -12.16 7.14
CA ARG A 60 22.05 -12.34 5.69
C ARG A 60 22.05 -13.82 5.30
N GLU A 61 22.92 -14.61 5.92
CA GLU A 61 22.95 -16.07 5.76
C GLU A 61 21.61 -16.69 6.16
N LYS A 62 21.08 -16.33 7.34
CA LYS A 62 19.78 -16.84 7.79
C LYS A 62 18.62 -16.39 6.90
N ALA A 63 18.61 -15.13 6.48
CA ALA A 63 17.60 -14.62 5.54
C ALA A 63 17.65 -15.36 4.19
N ASN A 64 18.85 -15.69 3.71
CA ASN A 64 19.05 -16.49 2.50
C ASN A 64 18.62 -17.96 2.69
N ALA A 65 18.68 -18.50 3.89
CA ALA A 65 18.23 -19.86 4.21
C ALA A 65 16.71 -20.01 4.39
N LEU A 66 15.96 -18.90 4.41
CA LEU A 66 14.49 -18.94 4.51
C LEU A 66 13.87 -19.63 3.29
N SER A 67 12.73 -20.29 3.51
CA SER A 67 11.99 -20.94 2.42
C SER A 67 11.47 -19.92 1.40
N PRO A 68 11.24 -20.33 0.14
CA PRO A 68 10.66 -19.47 -0.88
C PRO A 68 9.32 -18.83 -0.46
N GLU A 69 8.48 -19.57 0.28
CA GLU A 69 7.19 -19.11 0.78
C GLU A 69 7.36 -17.91 1.73
N ILE A 70 8.28 -18.01 2.69
CA ILE A 70 8.55 -16.93 3.63
C ILE A 70 9.18 -15.73 2.92
N LYS A 71 10.09 -15.96 1.98
CA LYS A 71 10.67 -14.86 1.19
C LYS A 71 9.61 -14.12 0.37
N ARG A 72 8.66 -14.85 -0.23
CA ARG A 72 7.52 -14.24 -0.95
C ARG A 72 6.64 -13.42 0.00
N PHE A 73 6.32 -13.97 1.17
CA PHE A 73 5.56 -13.25 2.19
C PHE A 73 6.27 -11.96 2.64
N LEU A 74 7.56 -12.03 2.96
CA LEU A 74 8.34 -10.85 3.34
C LEU A 74 8.36 -9.80 2.21
N MET A 75 8.51 -10.22 0.96
CA MET A 75 8.42 -9.31 -0.19
C MET A 75 7.04 -8.63 -0.27
N GLN A 76 5.94 -9.36 -0.04
CA GLN A 76 4.60 -8.79 0.00
C GLN A 76 4.45 -7.76 1.14
N VAL A 77 4.94 -8.07 2.34
CA VAL A 77 4.95 -7.12 3.46
C VAL A 77 5.69 -5.85 3.07
N VAL A 78 6.87 -5.97 2.46
CA VAL A 78 7.65 -4.80 2.03
C VAL A 78 6.93 -3.96 0.98
N LEU A 79 6.18 -4.58 0.07
CA LEU A 79 5.39 -3.89 -0.95
C LEU A 79 4.16 -3.18 -0.36
N LYS A 80 3.52 -3.77 0.66
CA LYS A 80 2.41 -3.15 1.40
C LYS A 80 2.82 -1.89 2.17
N HIS A 81 4.11 -1.70 2.46
CA HIS A 81 4.66 -0.55 3.17
C HIS A 81 5.42 0.39 2.22
N PRO A 82 4.71 1.25 1.44
CA PRO A 82 5.35 2.13 0.46
C PRO A 82 6.24 3.20 1.11
N ARG A 83 5.96 3.55 2.36
CA ARG A 83 6.78 4.44 3.16
C ARG A 83 7.87 3.61 3.84
N GLN A 84 9.10 3.69 3.32
CA GLN A 84 10.26 3.08 3.96
C GLN A 84 11.13 4.15 4.60
N SER A 85 11.90 3.74 5.60
CA SER A 85 12.87 4.62 6.25
C SER A 85 14.27 4.04 6.12
N ASP A 86 15.21 4.85 5.63
CA ASP A 86 16.64 4.47 5.58
C ASP A 86 17.36 4.78 6.89
N THR A 87 16.71 5.49 7.83
CA THR A 87 17.33 6.03 9.04
C THR A 87 16.64 5.63 10.33
N LEU A 88 15.30 5.52 10.34
CA LEU A 88 14.55 5.24 11.56
C LEU A 88 14.65 3.76 11.95
N THR A 89 14.92 3.50 13.22
CA THR A 89 14.85 2.16 13.80
C THR A 89 13.40 1.74 14.05
N LEU A 90 13.17 0.44 14.31
CA LEU A 90 11.84 -0.04 14.71
C LEU A 90 11.30 0.73 15.92
N ALA A 91 12.12 0.96 16.95
CA ALA A 91 11.71 1.73 18.13
C ALA A 91 11.23 3.14 17.78
N GLN A 92 11.91 3.82 16.83
CA GLN A 92 11.51 5.16 16.39
C GLN A 92 10.23 5.13 15.55
N VAL A 93 10.06 4.14 14.67
CA VAL A 93 8.81 3.94 13.94
C VAL A 93 7.64 3.67 14.91
N MET A 94 7.85 2.84 15.93
CA MET A 94 6.83 2.58 16.95
C MET A 94 6.46 3.84 17.74
N GLN A 95 7.41 4.77 17.94
CA GLN A 95 7.11 6.08 18.52
C GLN A 95 6.29 6.98 17.57
N GLU A 96 6.55 6.96 16.26
CA GLU A 96 5.69 7.65 15.28
C GLU A 96 4.25 7.10 15.35
N ILE A 97 4.09 5.77 15.39
CA ILE A 97 2.79 5.11 15.48
C ILE A 97 2.09 5.47 16.79
N LEU A 98 2.80 5.46 17.92
CA LEU A 98 2.24 5.83 19.22
C LEU A 98 1.76 7.28 19.24
N ALA A 99 2.54 8.20 18.66
CA ALA A 99 2.15 9.61 18.56
C ALA A 99 0.88 9.78 17.72
N ASP A 100 0.77 9.07 16.58
CA ASP A 100 -0.44 9.11 15.76
C ASP A 100 -1.64 8.45 16.46
N TYR A 101 -1.43 7.38 17.23
CA TYR A 101 -2.48 6.75 18.04
C TYR A 101 -3.03 7.72 19.10
N GLN A 102 -2.14 8.44 19.79
CA GLN A 102 -2.54 9.48 20.75
C GLN A 102 -3.26 10.65 20.07
N ALA A 103 -2.86 11.01 18.84
CA ALA A 103 -3.54 12.02 18.05
C ALA A 103 -4.97 11.60 17.67
N VAL A 104 -5.20 10.33 17.31
CA VAL A 104 -6.55 9.78 17.08
C VAL A 104 -7.40 9.92 18.35
N ALA A 105 -6.89 9.47 19.50
CA ALA A 105 -7.63 9.54 20.76
C ALA A 105 -7.97 10.98 21.17
N THR A 106 -6.99 11.89 21.03
CA THR A 106 -7.19 13.32 21.32
C THR A 106 -8.21 13.95 20.39
N ALA A 107 -8.14 13.64 19.08
CA ALA A 107 -9.05 14.16 18.08
C ALA A 107 -10.49 13.70 18.31
N ILE A 108 -10.70 12.44 18.70
CA ILE A 108 -12.01 11.92 19.11
C ILE A 108 -12.52 12.66 20.34
N ALA A 109 -11.67 12.88 21.36
CA ALA A 109 -12.06 13.55 22.60
C ALA A 109 -12.51 15.01 22.42
N VAL A 110 -12.16 15.64 21.29
CA VAL A 110 -12.54 17.02 20.94
C VAL A 110 -13.44 17.11 19.71
N ASP A 111 -14.07 15.99 19.31
CA ASP A 111 -14.96 15.87 18.16
C ASP A 111 -14.36 16.37 16.82
N ASN A 112 -13.05 16.21 16.65
CA ASN A 112 -12.33 16.56 15.42
C ASN A 112 -12.13 15.33 14.53
N GLY A 113 -13.15 15.00 13.73
CA GLY A 113 -13.14 13.84 12.83
C GLY A 113 -12.07 13.89 11.74
N GLU A 114 -11.73 15.08 11.23
CA GLU A 114 -10.71 15.23 10.18
C GLU A 114 -9.32 14.86 10.71
N LEU A 115 -8.95 15.38 11.88
CA LEU A 115 -7.68 15.05 12.52
C LEU A 115 -7.60 13.56 12.89
N ALA A 116 -8.71 12.98 13.37
CA ALA A 116 -8.78 11.56 13.69
C ALA A 116 -8.55 10.69 12.44
N ALA A 117 -9.22 11.02 11.34
CA ALA A 117 -9.08 10.28 10.08
C ALA A 117 -7.67 10.41 9.49
N ASP A 118 -7.08 11.60 9.53
CA ASP A 118 -5.72 11.81 9.03
C ASP A 118 -4.67 11.06 9.87
N ALA A 119 -4.77 11.11 11.20
CA ALA A 119 -3.89 10.35 12.09
C ALA A 119 -4.05 8.83 11.90
N ALA A 120 -5.27 8.33 11.77
CA ALA A 120 -5.52 6.92 11.47
C ALA A 120 -4.92 6.50 10.11
N ARG A 121 -5.01 7.36 9.09
CA ARG A 121 -4.36 7.12 7.79
C ARG A 121 -2.83 7.07 7.91
N ARG A 122 -2.21 7.88 8.78
CA ARG A 122 -0.77 7.82 9.02
C ARG A 122 -0.35 6.53 9.73
N ILE A 123 -1.17 6.01 10.66
CA ILE A 123 -0.96 4.69 11.27
C ILE A 123 -1.04 3.58 10.21
N ALA A 124 -2.10 3.58 9.39
CA ALA A 124 -2.27 2.59 8.33
C ALA A 124 -1.14 2.65 7.30
N ASN A 125 -0.61 3.84 7.04
CA ASN A 125 0.54 4.08 6.16
C ASN A 125 1.82 4.34 6.96
N HIS A 126 2.05 3.62 8.06
CA HIS A 126 3.26 3.81 8.86
C HIS A 126 4.51 3.41 8.05
N ARG A 127 5.68 3.86 8.52
CA ARG A 127 6.95 3.57 7.85
C ARG A 127 7.42 2.15 8.17
N LEU A 128 8.02 1.47 7.20
CA LEU A 128 8.86 0.31 7.46
C LEU A 128 10.23 0.79 7.99
N PRO A 129 10.76 0.23 9.09
CA PRO A 129 12.02 0.68 9.67
C PRO A 129 13.23 0.31 8.79
N ARG A 130 14.36 0.95 9.08
CA ARG A 130 15.64 0.69 8.40
C ARG A 130 15.97 -0.80 8.41
N GLY A 131 16.18 -1.35 7.23
CA GLY A 131 16.53 -2.75 7.03
C GLY A 131 15.35 -3.73 7.07
N GLY A 132 14.11 -3.24 7.13
CA GLY A 132 12.93 -4.09 7.28
C GLY A 132 12.81 -4.67 8.69
N MET A 133 12.05 -5.76 8.85
CA MET A 133 11.77 -6.31 10.19
C MET A 133 12.84 -7.25 10.72
N LEU A 134 13.54 -7.98 9.84
CA LEU A 134 14.48 -9.04 10.24
C LEU A 134 15.60 -8.57 11.19
N PRO A 135 16.21 -7.38 11.03
CA PRO A 135 17.25 -6.89 11.95
C PRO A 135 16.81 -6.69 13.39
N TYR A 136 15.50 -6.65 13.65
CA TYR A 136 14.92 -6.43 14.98
C TYR A 136 14.43 -7.72 15.63
N LEU A 137 14.64 -8.86 14.98
CA LEU A 137 14.43 -10.19 15.55
C LEU A 137 15.76 -10.74 16.04
N SER A 138 15.72 -11.58 17.07
CA SER A 138 16.90 -12.36 17.44
C SER A 138 17.21 -13.41 16.36
N LEU A 139 18.49 -13.73 16.17
CA LEU A 139 18.94 -14.56 15.04
C LEU A 139 18.30 -15.94 15.02
N GLU A 140 18.04 -16.53 16.19
CA GLU A 140 17.36 -17.82 16.35
C GLU A 140 15.89 -17.79 15.90
N LYS A 141 15.27 -16.60 15.83
CA LYS A 141 13.92 -16.39 15.32
C LYS A 141 13.86 -16.19 13.81
N VAL A 142 14.99 -15.97 13.15
CA VAL A 142 15.06 -15.85 11.69
C VAL A 142 15.19 -17.25 11.07
N THR A 143 14.10 -18.02 11.16
CA THR A 143 13.99 -19.36 10.56
C THR A 143 12.63 -19.54 9.91
N THR A 144 12.54 -20.44 8.92
CA THR A 144 11.26 -20.77 8.27
C THR A 144 10.19 -21.19 9.26
N LYS A 145 10.57 -22.00 10.27
CA LYS A 145 9.62 -22.50 11.28
C LYS A 145 9.04 -21.39 12.15
N GLU A 146 9.87 -20.46 12.60
CA GLU A 146 9.42 -19.39 13.50
C GLU A 146 8.63 -18.32 12.74
N LEU A 147 8.96 -18.07 11.47
CA LEU A 147 8.29 -17.06 10.65
C LEU A 147 7.05 -17.57 9.92
N SER A 148 6.78 -18.88 9.91
CA SER A 148 5.64 -19.47 9.19
C SER A 148 4.28 -19.13 9.78
N VAL A 149 4.25 -18.60 11.01
CA VAL A 149 3.02 -18.10 11.64
C VAL A 149 2.57 -16.76 11.03
N LEU A 150 3.49 -15.97 10.48
CA LEU A 150 3.22 -14.60 10.06
C LEU A 150 2.17 -14.48 8.94
N PRO A 151 2.15 -15.33 7.90
CA PRO A 151 1.10 -15.27 6.88
C PRO A 151 -0.31 -15.49 7.45
N ALA A 152 -0.46 -16.41 8.42
CA ALA A 152 -1.75 -16.65 9.06
C ALA A 152 -2.16 -15.48 9.97
N MET A 153 -1.20 -14.87 10.68
CA MET A 153 -1.45 -13.66 11.46
C MET A 153 -1.88 -12.49 10.58
N GLU A 154 -1.22 -12.28 9.45
CA GLU A 154 -1.57 -11.25 8.47
C GLU A 154 -3.01 -11.43 7.98
N GLN A 155 -3.39 -12.65 7.60
CA GLN A 155 -4.76 -12.95 7.18
C GLN A 155 -5.79 -12.69 8.29
N ALA A 156 -5.45 -13.01 9.54
CA ALA A 156 -6.35 -12.76 10.66
C ALA A 156 -6.56 -11.27 10.97
N VAL A 157 -5.59 -10.41 10.63
CA VAL A 157 -5.61 -8.96 10.90
C VAL A 157 -6.21 -8.19 9.72
N GLU A 158 -5.85 -8.54 8.49
CA GLU A 158 -6.21 -7.81 7.27
C GLU A 158 -7.46 -8.39 6.55
N GLY A 159 -7.86 -9.62 6.86
CA GLY A 159 -8.98 -10.33 6.23
C GLY A 159 -8.60 -11.04 4.93
#